data_AF-A0A537YPD3-F1
#
_entry.id   AF-A0A537YPD3-F1
#
_cell.length_a   1.000
_cell.length_b   1.000
_cell.length_c   1.000
_cell.angle_alpha   90.00
_cell.angle_beta   90.00
_cell.angle_gamma   90.00
#
_symmetry.space_group_name_H-M   'P 1'
#
loop_
_entity.id
_entity.type
_entity.pdbx_description
1 polymer ?
#
loop_
_entity_poly.entity_id
_entity_poly.type
_entity_poly.pdbx_seq_one_letter_code
_entity_poly.pdbx_strand_id
1 'polypeptide(L)'
;SKIRYLEDQKLLSPRRTSGGYRLYSQADVERLRTILRLQRDEFLPLRVIRQELAAGGDVVLGDGDRKPAAGAVRRAILVDTSRAYLSIDEIVEETGAREELIRELENFGIVQPEKREGKVVYDETDREIVRAANELSRVGVGARNLRVFRSSADREANLLEALLGPSLRSRNPERRKEALESLESLAATVSHLKHLLLVRDLRRLAGE
;
A
#
# COMPACT_ATOMS: atom_id res chain seq x y z
N SER A 1 -6.29 -24.29 6.15
CA SER A 1 -4.87 -24.09 6.52
C SER A 1 -4.25 -23.10 5.53
N LYS A 2 -3.54 -22.07 6.04
CA LYS A 2 -2.97 -20.95 5.25
C LYS A 2 -2.13 -21.41 4.06
N ILE A 3 -1.40 -22.51 4.20
CA ILE A 3 -0.54 -23.06 3.14
C ILE A 3 -1.37 -23.60 1.97
N ARG A 4 -2.50 -24.28 2.23
CA ARG A 4 -3.42 -24.76 1.19
C ARG A 4 -4.00 -23.61 0.37
N TYR A 5 -4.35 -22.51 1.05
CA TYR A 5 -4.87 -21.32 0.39
C TYR A 5 -3.82 -20.65 -0.53
N LEU A 6 -2.55 -20.60 -0.12
CA LEU A 6 -1.45 -20.08 -0.96
C LEU A 6 -1.16 -20.97 -2.18
N GLU A 7 -1.35 -22.29 -2.05
CA GLU A 7 -1.31 -23.24 -3.17
C GLU A 7 -2.47 -23.00 -4.15
N ASP A 8 -3.71 -22.84 -3.66
CA ASP A 8 -4.88 -22.53 -4.50
C ASP A 8 -4.71 -21.18 -5.24
N GLN A 9 -4.05 -20.21 -4.59
CA GLN A 9 -3.66 -18.93 -5.19
C GLN A 9 -2.40 -19.02 -6.06
N LYS A 10 -1.93 -20.22 -6.42
CA LYS A 10 -0.78 -20.47 -7.32
C LYS A 10 0.51 -19.74 -6.92
N LEU A 11 0.69 -19.47 -5.63
CA LEU A 11 1.91 -18.87 -5.08
C LEU A 11 2.93 -19.92 -4.65
N LEU A 12 2.45 -21.15 -4.39
CA LEU A 12 3.23 -22.34 -4.10
C LEU A 12 2.77 -23.48 -5.01
N SER A 13 3.69 -24.37 -5.38
CA SER A 13 3.39 -25.53 -6.22
C SER A 13 4.17 -26.76 -5.77
N PRO A 14 3.91 -27.27 -4.55
CA PRO A 14 4.62 -28.43 -4.01
C PRO A 14 4.31 -29.69 -4.82
N ARG A 15 5.29 -30.60 -4.94
CA ARG A 15 5.09 -31.89 -5.61
C ARG A 15 4.15 -32.77 -4.78
N ARG A 16 3.53 -33.75 -5.43
CA ARG A 16 2.68 -34.75 -4.74
C ARG A 16 3.26 -36.14 -4.87
N THR A 17 3.18 -36.92 -3.79
CA THR A 17 3.42 -38.37 -3.83
C THR A 17 2.32 -39.08 -4.61
N SER A 18 2.58 -40.31 -5.05
CA SER A 18 1.54 -41.21 -5.59
C SER A 18 0.34 -41.39 -4.66
N GLY A 19 0.53 -41.27 -3.33
CA GLY A 19 -0.54 -41.27 -2.33
C GLY A 19 -1.20 -39.93 -2.03
N GLY A 20 -0.93 -38.87 -2.81
CA GLY A 20 -1.61 -37.57 -2.70
C GLY A 20 -1.09 -36.59 -1.63
N TYR A 21 -0.11 -36.98 -0.81
CA TYR A 21 0.56 -36.09 0.15
C TYR A 21 1.41 -35.02 -0.54
N ARG A 22 1.48 -33.84 0.09
CA ARG A 22 2.30 -32.71 -0.38
C ARG A 22 3.74 -32.86 0.08
N LEU A 23 4.67 -32.78 -0.86
CA LEU A 23 6.10 -32.74 -0.61
C LEU A 23 6.60 -31.34 -0.93
N TYR A 24 7.03 -30.63 0.11
CA TYR A 24 7.65 -29.31 0.00
C TYR A 24 9.15 -29.50 -0.20
N SER A 25 9.68 -28.91 -1.26
CA SER A 25 11.12 -28.76 -1.43
C SER A 25 11.65 -27.62 -0.56
N GLN A 26 12.97 -27.55 -0.40
CA GLN A 26 13.62 -26.44 0.30
C GLN A 26 13.26 -25.07 -0.33
N ALA A 27 13.20 -25.01 -1.67
CA ALA A 27 12.79 -23.83 -2.40
C ALA A 27 11.33 -23.43 -2.11
N ASP A 28 10.41 -24.39 -1.93
CA ASP A 28 9.02 -24.09 -1.56
C ASP A 28 8.92 -23.47 -0.16
N VAL A 29 9.76 -23.94 0.77
CA VAL A 29 9.82 -23.41 2.14
C VAL A 29 10.38 -21.99 2.15
N GLU A 30 11.44 -21.73 1.39
CA GLU A 30 12.03 -20.40 1.23
C GLU A 30 11.05 -19.42 0.58
N ARG A 31 10.38 -19.86 -0.50
CA ARG A 31 9.33 -19.08 -1.16
C ARG A 31 8.18 -18.75 -0.21
N LEU A 32 7.74 -19.71 0.61
CA LEU A 32 6.72 -19.51 1.64
C LEU A 32 7.17 -18.49 2.69
N ARG A 33 8.42 -18.52 3.15
CA ARG A 33 8.96 -17.52 4.09
C ARG A 33 8.99 -16.12 3.48
N THR A 34 9.39 -16.00 2.22
CA THR A 34 9.39 -14.71 1.50
C THR A 34 7.97 -14.17 1.35
N ILE A 35 7.00 -15.00 0.95
CA ILE A 35 5.58 -14.61 0.89
C ILE A 35 5.12 -14.06 2.24
N LEU A 36 5.38 -14.80 3.31
CA LEU A 36 4.92 -14.40 4.65
C LEU A 36 5.60 -13.12 5.14
N ARG A 37 6.87 -12.87 4.79
CA ARG A 37 7.59 -11.62 5.09
C ARG A 37 7.00 -10.43 4.31
N LEU A 38 6.82 -10.59 3.01
CA LEU A 38 6.18 -9.61 2.11
C LEU A 38 4.75 -9.26 2.56
N GLN A 39 4.00 -10.24 3.10
CA GLN A 39 2.67 -9.99 3.68
C GLN A 39 2.72 -9.28 5.03
N ARG A 40 3.70 -9.61 5.89
CA ARG A 40 3.77 -9.14 7.27
C ARG A 40 4.45 -7.78 7.42
N ASP A 41 5.52 -7.55 6.67
CA ASP A 41 6.42 -6.39 6.85
C ASP A 41 6.16 -5.30 5.80
N GLU A 42 5.57 -5.67 4.67
CA GLU A 42 5.31 -4.78 3.53
C GLU A 42 3.85 -4.74 3.11
N PHE A 43 2.99 -5.54 3.74
CA PHE A 43 1.54 -5.53 3.53
C PHE A 43 1.11 -5.70 2.06
N LEU A 44 1.85 -6.54 1.33
CA LEU A 44 1.65 -6.72 -0.11
C LEU A 44 0.41 -7.58 -0.43
N PRO A 45 -0.43 -7.21 -1.43
CA PRO A 45 -1.54 -8.03 -1.89
C PRO A 45 -1.00 -9.26 -2.64
N LEU A 46 -1.70 -10.39 -2.54
CA LEU A 46 -1.25 -11.69 -3.08
C LEU A 46 -0.96 -11.68 -4.58
N ARG A 47 -1.69 -10.88 -5.36
CA ARG A 47 -1.44 -10.69 -6.80
C ARG A 47 -0.08 -10.05 -7.06
N VAL A 48 0.29 -9.11 -6.21
CA VAL A 48 1.53 -8.34 -6.31
C VAL A 48 2.71 -9.20 -5.86
N ILE A 49 2.56 -9.89 -4.72
CA ILE A 49 3.51 -10.90 -4.26
C ILE A 49 3.79 -11.93 -5.36
N ARG A 50 2.75 -12.38 -6.08
CA ARG A 50 2.91 -13.34 -7.18
C ARG A 50 3.82 -12.80 -8.28
N GLN A 51 3.70 -11.52 -8.61
CA GLN A 51 4.57 -10.89 -9.60
C GLN A 51 6.00 -10.70 -9.08
N GLU A 52 6.17 -10.27 -7.83
CA GLU A 52 7.48 -10.16 -7.19
C GLU A 52 8.23 -11.50 -7.19
N LEU A 53 7.54 -12.59 -6.87
CA LEU A 53 8.12 -13.93 -6.86
C LEU A 53 8.32 -14.54 -8.26
N ALA A 54 7.65 -14.02 -9.29
CA ALA A 54 7.83 -14.43 -10.68
C ALA A 54 8.98 -13.67 -11.36
N ALA A 55 9.27 -12.45 -10.89
CA ALA A 55 10.37 -11.60 -11.35
C ALA A 55 11.77 -12.05 -10.85
N GLY A 56 11.86 -13.20 -10.17
CA GLY A 56 13.15 -13.84 -9.83
C GLY A 56 13.74 -13.48 -8.48
N GLY A 57 12.92 -13.16 -7.48
CA GLY A 57 13.37 -12.99 -6.08
C GLY A 57 13.84 -14.29 -5.43
N ASP A 58 14.94 -14.89 -5.92
CA ASP A 58 15.72 -15.88 -5.17
C ASP A 58 16.56 -15.13 -4.14
N VAL A 59 15.98 -14.96 -2.95
CA VAL A 59 16.72 -14.46 -1.80
C VAL A 59 17.34 -15.66 -1.11
N VAL A 60 18.57 -15.98 -1.52
CA VAL A 60 19.52 -16.79 -0.75
C VAL A 60 19.41 -16.41 0.73
N LEU A 61 19.22 -17.40 1.60
CA LEU A 61 19.27 -17.29 3.05
C LEU A 61 20.68 -16.85 3.47
N GLY A 62 20.91 -15.54 3.45
CA GLY A 62 22.13 -14.90 3.91
C GLY A 62 21.74 -13.69 4.75
N ASP A 63 22.13 -13.74 6.01
CA ASP A 63 22.03 -12.66 6.98
C ASP A 63 22.71 -11.41 6.41
N GLY A 64 21.94 -10.33 6.23
CA GLY A 64 22.44 -9.12 5.58
C GLY A 64 21.40 -8.39 4.76
N ASP A 65 20.68 -7.48 5.43
CA ASP A 65 20.14 -6.22 4.91
C ASP A 65 19.72 -6.23 3.42
N ARG A 66 18.56 -6.83 3.13
CA ARG A 66 17.83 -6.59 1.88
C ARG A 66 16.53 -5.88 2.20
N LYS A 67 16.59 -4.55 2.19
CA LYS A 67 15.43 -3.65 2.07
C LYS A 67 14.49 -4.21 1.02
N PRO A 68 13.24 -4.49 1.36
CA PRO A 68 12.41 -5.11 0.38
C PRO A 68 11.80 -4.09 -0.57
N ALA A 69 11.48 -4.58 -1.75
CA ALA A 69 11.18 -3.79 -2.91
C ALA A 69 9.91 -2.95 -2.68
N ALA A 70 10.13 -1.67 -2.37
CA ALA A 70 9.14 -0.60 -2.27
C ALA A 70 8.14 -0.49 -3.46
N GLY A 71 8.31 -1.29 -4.53
CA GLY A 71 7.44 -1.34 -5.70
C GLY A 71 6.15 -2.14 -5.50
N ALA A 72 6.13 -3.12 -4.60
CA ALA A 72 4.95 -3.94 -4.41
C ALA A 72 3.93 -3.31 -3.45
N VAL A 73 4.40 -2.57 -2.43
CA VAL A 73 3.55 -1.88 -1.43
C VAL A 73 2.62 -0.90 -2.13
N ARG A 74 3.10 -0.31 -3.23
CA ARG A 74 2.39 0.64 -4.09
C ARG A 74 1.18 0.06 -4.81
N ARG A 75 1.08 -1.26 -4.93
CA ARG A 75 0.02 -1.92 -5.71
C ARG A 75 -1.12 -2.46 -4.82
N ALA A 76 -1.00 -2.34 -3.49
CA ALA A 76 -2.13 -2.45 -2.54
C ALA A 76 -3.02 -1.21 -2.52
N ILE A 77 -2.47 -0.07 -2.91
CA ILE A 77 -3.00 1.27 -2.63
C ILE A 77 -4.33 1.56 -3.37
N LEU A 78 -4.78 0.71 -4.31
CA LEU A 78 -5.85 1.10 -5.24
C LEU A 78 -7.03 0.12 -5.36
N VAL A 79 -6.95 -1.09 -4.79
CA VAL A 79 -8.01 -2.09 -5.00
C VAL A 79 -8.21 -2.93 -3.73
N ASP A 80 -9.33 -2.67 -3.06
CA ASP A 80 -9.98 -3.50 -2.02
C ASP A 80 -9.54 -3.25 -0.56
N THR A 81 -10.01 -2.15 0.03
CA THR A 81 -10.19 -2.06 1.48
C THR A 81 -11.65 -2.32 1.80
N SER A 82 -11.89 -3.28 2.70
CA SER A 82 -13.14 -3.35 3.44
C SER A 82 -13.48 -1.94 3.93
N ARG A 83 -14.61 -1.38 3.50
CA ARG A 83 -15.08 -0.04 3.92
C ARG A 83 -15.56 -0.08 5.37
N ALA A 84 -14.66 -0.43 6.29
CA ALA A 84 -14.87 -0.22 7.71
C ALA A 84 -14.79 1.29 7.95
N TYR A 85 -15.87 1.82 8.51
CA TYR A 85 -15.96 3.22 8.89
C TYR A 85 -15.73 3.30 10.39
N LEU A 86 -14.77 4.15 10.78
CA LEU A 86 -14.34 4.35 12.15
C LEU A 86 -14.88 5.69 12.65
N SER A 87 -15.26 5.74 13.91
CA SER A 87 -15.51 6.96 14.66
C SER A 87 -14.19 7.64 15.05
N ILE A 88 -14.26 8.90 15.48
CA ILE A 88 -13.07 9.61 15.97
C ILE A 88 -12.44 8.90 17.18
N ASP A 89 -13.26 8.31 18.05
CA ASP A 89 -12.80 7.59 19.25
C ASP A 89 -12.00 6.33 18.85
N GLU A 90 -12.48 5.58 17.85
CA GLU A 90 -11.76 4.42 17.31
C GLU A 90 -10.44 4.82 16.63
N ILE A 91 -10.41 5.96 15.91
CA ILE A 91 -9.17 6.48 15.33
C ILE A 91 -8.15 6.83 16.42
N VAL A 92 -8.58 7.51 17.49
CA VAL A 92 -7.72 7.84 18.63
C VAL A 92 -7.17 6.57 19.27
N GLU A 93 -8.02 5.58 19.52
CA GLU A 93 -7.65 4.30 20.11
C GLU A 93 -6.63 3.53 19.25
N GLU A 94 -6.88 3.41 17.94
CA GLU A 94 -6.04 2.59 17.04
C GLU A 94 -4.72 3.25 16.63
N THR A 95 -4.67 4.59 16.59
CA THR A 95 -3.49 5.34 16.13
C THR A 95 -2.68 5.95 17.26
N GLY A 96 -3.27 6.08 18.45
CA GLY A 96 -2.71 6.81 19.58
C GLY A 96 -2.50 8.31 19.29
N ALA A 97 -3.19 8.85 18.28
CA ALA A 97 -3.15 10.27 17.97
C ALA A 97 -4.03 11.05 18.94
N ARG A 98 -3.62 12.27 19.29
CA ARG A 98 -4.47 13.18 20.06
C ARG A 98 -5.60 13.70 19.18
N GLU A 99 -6.78 13.89 19.76
CA GLU A 99 -7.94 14.42 19.04
C GLU A 99 -7.66 15.79 18.40
N GLU A 100 -6.86 16.64 19.04
CA GLU A 100 -6.46 17.93 18.46
C GLU A 100 -5.69 17.78 17.15
N LEU A 101 -4.79 16.78 17.06
CA LEU A 101 -4.04 16.50 15.84
C LEU A 101 -4.98 16.05 14.72
N ILE A 102 -5.95 15.18 15.02
CA ILE A 102 -6.94 14.70 14.04
C ILE A 102 -7.75 15.87 13.48
N ARG A 103 -8.25 16.74 14.37
CA ARG A 103 -8.97 17.96 13.98
C ARG A 103 -8.11 18.91 13.14
N GLU A 104 -6.82 19.06 13.45
CA GLU A 104 -5.89 19.83 12.61
C GLU A 104 -5.71 19.21 11.22
N LEU A 105 -5.56 17.89 11.13
CA LEU A 105 -5.44 17.17 9.87
C LEU A 105 -6.68 17.36 8.99
N GLU A 106 -7.88 17.30 9.59
CA GLU A 106 -9.14 17.64 8.90
C GLU A 106 -9.19 19.08 8.42
N ASN A 107 -8.84 20.04 9.30
CA ASN A 107 -8.83 21.47 8.96
C ASN A 107 -7.90 21.79 7.78
N PHE A 108 -6.78 21.08 7.67
CA PHE A 108 -5.87 21.20 6.53
C PHE A 108 -6.24 20.30 5.34
N GLY A 109 -7.30 19.52 5.45
CA GLY A 109 -7.83 18.62 4.43
C GLY A 109 -6.91 17.44 4.11
N ILE A 110 -6.03 17.08 5.05
CA ILE A 110 -5.10 15.94 4.94
C ILE A 110 -5.87 14.63 5.17
N VAL A 111 -6.83 14.66 6.09
CA VAL A 111 -7.82 13.61 6.34
C VAL A 111 -9.17 14.18 5.92
N GLN A 112 -10.04 13.38 5.31
CA GLN A 112 -11.30 13.84 4.73
C GLN A 112 -12.46 12.93 5.13
N PRO A 113 -12.89 12.98 6.40
CA PRO A 113 -13.92 12.07 6.87
C PRO A 113 -15.26 12.33 6.18
N GLU A 114 -16.05 11.28 6.03
CA GLU A 114 -17.38 11.34 5.45
C GLU A 114 -18.44 11.57 6.54
N LYS A 115 -19.55 12.24 6.17
CA LYS A 115 -20.75 12.27 7.00
C LYS A 115 -21.68 11.13 6.60
N ARG A 116 -21.91 10.19 7.51
CA ARG A 116 -22.82 9.05 7.33
C ARG A 116 -23.80 8.96 8.49
N GLU A 117 -25.09 8.90 8.16
CA GLU A 117 -26.17 8.84 9.16
C GLU A 117 -26.07 9.94 10.24
N GLY A 118 -25.61 11.14 9.84
CA GLY A 118 -25.40 12.28 10.74
C GLY A 118 -24.13 12.23 11.59
N LYS A 119 -23.33 11.17 11.49
CA LYS A 119 -22.05 11.00 12.19
C LYS A 119 -20.87 11.23 11.25
N VAL A 120 -19.77 11.76 11.79
CA VAL A 120 -18.48 11.86 11.08
C VAL A 120 -17.77 10.53 11.21
N VAL A 121 -17.36 9.96 10.08
CA VAL A 121 -16.67 8.68 10.03
C VAL A 121 -15.44 8.74 9.12
N TYR A 122 -14.42 8.01 9.50
CA TYR A 122 -13.12 7.92 8.84
C TYR A 122 -12.99 6.55 8.19
N ASP A 123 -12.38 6.48 7.03
CA ASP A 123 -12.07 5.18 6.41
C ASP A 123 -10.69 4.65 6.84
N GLU A 124 -10.31 3.49 6.30
CA GLU A 124 -8.99 2.90 6.57
C GLU A 124 -7.83 3.78 6.08
N THR A 125 -8.04 4.52 4.98
CA THR A 125 -7.02 5.44 4.43
C THR A 125 -6.80 6.61 5.38
N ASP A 126 -7.88 7.21 5.87
CA ASP A 126 -7.86 8.26 6.87
C ASP A 126 -7.11 7.79 8.13
N ARG A 127 -7.36 6.57 8.60
CA ARG A 127 -6.64 5.97 9.75
C ARG A 127 -5.14 5.90 9.51
N GLU A 128 -4.69 5.37 8.37
CA GLU A 128 -3.26 5.24 8.08
C GLU A 128 -2.59 6.62 7.91
N ILE A 129 -3.31 7.60 7.37
CA ILE A 129 -2.84 9.00 7.31
C ILE A 129 -2.65 9.56 8.72
N VAL A 130 -3.62 9.36 9.62
CA VAL A 130 -3.53 9.81 11.02
C VAL A 130 -2.35 9.13 11.74
N ARG A 131 -2.16 7.82 11.54
CA ARG A 131 -1.04 7.06 12.13
C ARG A 131 0.31 7.65 11.70
N ALA A 132 0.52 7.85 10.40
CA ALA A 132 1.74 8.43 9.87
C ALA A 132 1.96 9.87 10.36
N ALA A 133 0.89 10.68 10.41
CA ALA A 133 0.96 12.04 10.93
C ALA A 133 1.30 12.08 12.44
N ASN A 134 0.79 11.13 13.23
CA ASN A 134 1.12 11.02 14.65
C ASN A 134 2.61 10.71 14.85
N GLU A 135 3.18 9.80 14.06
CA GLU A 135 4.62 9.51 14.09
C GLU A 135 5.46 10.75 13.76
N LEU A 136 5.08 11.49 12.72
CA LEU A 136 5.75 12.73 12.31
C LEU A 136 5.63 13.83 13.37
N SER A 137 4.51 13.89 14.11
CA SER A 137 4.32 14.87 15.18
C SER A 137 5.33 14.71 16.31
N ARG A 138 5.79 13.48 16.58
CA ARG A 138 6.79 13.16 17.62
C ARG A 138 8.16 13.76 17.33
N VAL A 139 8.45 14.06 16.06
CA VAL A 139 9.70 14.72 15.62
C VAL A 139 9.49 16.19 15.26
N GLY A 140 8.36 16.78 15.68
CA GLY A 140 8.06 18.21 15.52
C GLY A 140 7.41 18.59 14.20
N VAL A 141 6.99 17.62 13.37
CA VAL A 141 6.28 17.89 12.11
C VAL A 141 4.78 17.89 12.37
N GLY A 142 4.20 19.09 12.49
CA GLY A 142 2.76 19.27 12.68
C GLY A 142 1.95 19.20 11.37
N ALA A 143 0.61 19.16 11.50
CA ALA A 143 -0.32 19.05 10.37
C ALA A 143 -0.13 20.18 9.34
N ARG A 144 0.24 21.39 9.76
CA ARG A 144 0.52 22.51 8.86
C ARG A 144 1.63 22.20 7.85
N ASN A 145 2.68 21.50 8.28
CA ASN A 145 3.81 21.12 7.44
C ASN A 145 3.38 20.08 6.41
N LEU A 146 2.43 19.21 6.77
CA LEU A 146 1.96 18.12 5.92
C LEU A 146 1.12 18.60 4.72
N ARG A 147 0.69 19.87 4.70
CA ARG A 147 0.03 20.48 3.53
C ARG A 147 0.83 20.35 2.25
N VAL A 148 2.17 20.35 2.32
CA VAL A 148 3.02 20.15 1.14
C VAL A 148 2.83 18.76 0.53
N PHE A 149 2.64 17.73 1.36
CA PHE A 149 2.37 16.37 0.90
C PHE A 149 0.97 16.26 0.30
N ARG A 150 -0.03 16.89 0.94
CA ARG A 150 -1.38 16.99 0.39
C ARG A 150 -1.37 17.61 -1.01
N SER A 151 -0.78 18.79 -1.17
CA SER A 151 -0.71 19.45 -2.48
C SER A 151 0.14 18.68 -3.51
N SER A 152 1.09 17.84 -3.08
CA SER A 152 1.77 16.90 -3.98
C SER A 152 0.80 15.81 -4.45
N ALA A 153 0.08 15.18 -3.52
CA ALA A 153 -0.89 14.14 -3.82
C ALA A 153 -2.01 14.64 -4.74
N ASP A 154 -2.54 15.85 -4.52
CA ASP A 154 -3.54 16.47 -5.38
C ASP A 154 -3.03 16.64 -6.82
N ARG A 155 -1.76 17.06 -6.98
CA ARG A 155 -1.15 17.21 -8.31
C ARG A 155 -0.94 15.86 -9.00
N GLU A 156 -0.55 14.84 -8.24
CA GLU A 156 -0.40 13.46 -8.73
C GLU A 156 -1.77 12.89 -9.18
N ALA A 157 -2.82 13.09 -8.39
CA ALA A 157 -4.18 12.68 -8.74
C ALA A 157 -4.70 13.41 -9.99
N ASN A 158 -4.52 14.74 -10.06
CA ASN A 158 -4.94 15.54 -11.20
C ASN A 158 -4.23 15.12 -12.50
N LEU A 159 -2.95 14.73 -12.44
CA LEU A 159 -2.23 14.20 -13.59
C LEU A 159 -2.87 12.89 -14.08
N LEU A 160 -3.15 11.95 -13.18
CA LEU A 160 -3.79 10.68 -13.53
C LEU A 160 -5.22 10.89 -14.05
N GLU A 161 -5.97 11.81 -13.46
CA GLU A 161 -7.31 12.17 -13.91
C GLU A 161 -7.28 12.78 -15.32
N ALA A 162 -6.33 13.67 -15.63
CA ALA A 162 -6.19 14.24 -16.96
C ALA A 162 -5.90 13.17 -18.03
N LEU A 163 -5.13 12.13 -17.68
CA LEU A 163 -4.77 11.03 -18.58
C LEU A 163 -5.90 10.02 -18.76
N LEU A 164 -6.57 9.62 -17.67
CA LEU A 164 -7.49 8.48 -17.67
C LEU A 164 -8.96 8.87 -17.49
N GLY A 165 -9.25 10.11 -17.08
CA GLY A 165 -10.59 10.60 -16.77
C GLY A 165 -11.63 10.34 -17.86
N PRO A 166 -11.36 10.60 -19.15
CA PRO A 166 -12.30 10.27 -20.23
C PRO A 166 -12.64 8.78 -20.32
N SER A 167 -11.64 7.90 -20.14
CA SER A 167 -11.84 6.45 -20.21
C SER A 167 -12.51 5.90 -18.95
N LEU A 168 -12.22 6.46 -17.77
CA LEU A 168 -12.88 6.11 -16.51
C LEU A 168 -14.37 6.48 -16.50
N ARG A 169 -14.75 7.58 -17.17
CA ARG A 169 -16.16 8.03 -17.33
C ARG A 169 -16.90 7.34 -18.48
N SER A 170 -16.22 6.48 -19.26
CA SER A 170 -16.84 5.81 -20.40
C SER A 170 -17.99 4.91 -19.96
N ARG A 171 -19.06 4.86 -20.76
CA ARG A 171 -20.18 3.93 -20.59
C ARG A 171 -19.84 2.50 -21.02
N ASN A 172 -18.75 2.32 -21.78
CA ASN A 172 -18.28 1.01 -22.21
C ASN A 172 -17.56 0.30 -21.03
N PRO A 173 -18.07 -0.85 -20.53
CA PRO A 173 -17.50 -1.54 -19.38
C PRO A 173 -16.05 -2.00 -19.58
N GLU A 174 -15.70 -2.47 -20.77
CA GLU A 174 -14.36 -2.96 -21.11
C GLU A 174 -13.34 -1.83 -21.07
N ARG A 175 -13.67 -0.69 -21.69
CA ARG A 175 -12.82 0.52 -21.68
C ARG A 175 -12.64 1.07 -20.26
N ARG A 176 -13.69 1.02 -19.44
CA ARG A 176 -13.61 1.44 -18.03
C ARG A 176 -12.72 0.50 -17.23
N LYS A 177 -12.83 -0.81 -17.45
CA LYS A 177 -11.98 -1.82 -16.80
C LYS A 177 -10.49 -1.61 -17.16
N GLU A 178 -10.18 -1.45 -18.44
CA GLU A 178 -8.82 -1.18 -18.90
C GLU A 178 -8.26 0.13 -18.30
N ALA A 179 -9.10 1.16 -18.18
CA ALA A 179 -8.72 2.41 -17.53
C ALA A 179 -8.44 2.25 -16.03
N LEU A 180 -9.18 1.40 -15.32
CA LEU A 180 -8.93 1.10 -13.91
C LEU A 180 -7.62 0.31 -13.73
N GLU A 181 -7.36 -0.69 -14.57
CA GLU A 181 -6.09 -1.44 -14.57
C GLU A 181 -4.91 -0.51 -14.89
N SER A 182 -5.10 0.42 -15.83
CA SER A 182 -4.10 1.44 -16.17
C SER A 182 -3.88 2.43 -15.03
N LEU A 183 -4.95 2.85 -14.34
CA LEU A 183 -4.86 3.75 -13.17
C LEU A 183 -4.00 3.13 -12.07
N GLU A 184 -4.22 1.86 -11.77
CA GLU A 184 -3.44 1.13 -10.77
C GLU A 184 -1.95 1.09 -11.13
N SER A 185 -1.65 0.77 -12.39
CA SER A 185 -0.28 0.70 -12.91
C SER A 185 0.43 2.06 -12.90
N LEU A 186 -0.25 3.11 -13.35
CA LEU A 186 0.32 4.46 -13.43
C LEU A 186 0.56 5.06 -12.04
N ALA A 187 -0.38 4.89 -11.10
CA ALA A 187 -0.20 5.37 -9.74
C ALA A 187 0.99 4.69 -9.04
N ALA A 188 1.19 3.39 -9.26
CA ALA A 188 2.37 2.69 -8.75
C ALA A 188 3.67 3.26 -9.37
N THR A 189 3.64 3.59 -10.67
CA THR A 189 4.79 4.18 -11.38
C THR A 189 5.12 5.58 -10.87
N VAL A 190 4.11 6.45 -10.72
CA VAL A 190 4.26 7.81 -10.17
C VAL A 190 4.83 7.77 -8.75
N SER A 191 4.30 6.88 -7.91
CA SER A 191 4.78 6.66 -6.55
C SER A 191 6.23 6.18 -6.51
N HIS A 192 6.65 5.36 -7.48
CA HIS A 192 8.04 4.91 -7.60
C HIS A 192 8.99 6.05 -8.01
N LEU A 193 8.60 6.82 -9.02
CA LEU A 193 9.35 8.00 -9.46
C LEU A 193 9.58 8.97 -8.30
N LYS A 194 8.53 9.31 -7.55
CA LYS A 194 8.62 10.19 -6.37
C LYS A 194 9.63 9.70 -5.34
N HIS A 195 9.61 8.40 -5.04
CA HIS A 195 10.57 7.81 -4.11
C HIS A 195 12.01 7.89 -4.63
N LEU A 196 12.24 7.64 -5.90
CA LEU A 196 13.59 7.76 -6.49
C LEU A 196 14.10 9.20 -6.46
N LEU A 197 13.24 10.18 -6.75
CA LEU A 197 13.57 11.60 -6.65
C LEU A 197 13.94 11.97 -5.21
N LEU A 198 13.15 11.51 -4.22
CA LEU A 198 13.44 11.71 -2.80
C LEU A 198 14.79 11.07 -2.41
N VAL A 199 15.05 9.82 -2.80
CA VAL A 199 16.31 9.13 -2.49
C VAL A 199 17.51 9.90 -3.07
N ARG A 200 17.41 10.37 -4.31
CA ARG A 200 18.47 11.18 -4.94
C ARG A 200 18.75 12.45 -4.15
N ASP A 201 17.70 13.15 -3.71
CA ASP A 201 17.86 14.42 -3.00
C ASP A 201 18.35 14.20 -1.56
N LEU A 202 17.94 13.11 -0.91
CA LEU A 202 18.46 12.71 0.41
C LEU A 202 19.94 12.32 0.37
N ARG A 203 20.42 11.64 -0.68
CA ARG A 203 21.85 11.36 -0.87
C ARG A 203 22.69 12.64 -0.89
N ARG A 204 22.21 13.66 -1.63
CA ARG A 204 22.85 14.98 -1.67
C ARG A 204 22.91 15.63 -0.28
N LEU A 205 21.86 15.49 0.54
CA LEU A 205 21.86 15.99 1.92
C LEU A 205 22.81 15.21 2.85
N ALA A 206 22.98 13.91 2.60
CA ALA A 206 23.92 13.06 3.33
C ALA A 206 25.38 13.24 2.89
N GLY A 207 25.64 14.02 1.83
CA GLY A 207 26.98 14.29 1.32
C GLY A 207 27.54 13.22 0.36
N GLU A 208 26.67 12.37 -0.20
CA GLU A 208 26.98 11.40 -1.27
C GLU A 208 26.80 11.98 -2.68
#